data_AF-A0A520J0E8-F1
#
_entry.id   AF-A0A520J0E8-F1
#
_cell.length_a   1.000
_cell.length_b   1.000
_cell.length_c   1.000
_cell.angle_alpha   90.00
_cell.angle_beta   90.00
_cell.angle_gamma   90.00
#
_symmetry.space_group_name_H-M   'P 1'
#
loop_
_entity.id
_entity.type
_entity.pdbx_description
1 polymer ?
#
loop_
_entity_poly.entity_id
_entity_poly.type
_entity_poly.pdbx_seq_one_letter_code
_entity_poly.pdbx_strand_id
1 'polypeptide(L)'
;MTTAEQYLISTFKAFAELEGLAGQLDLAAIFLTNYRNTATLKNNKITRYDYLNYHIEGHLFRITGIMDRLLIAVNVVLEMGLSTNKCKPVIMLISKGKKTKLADQLDVLPGLFTTLCKLSIFIDSFRDDRNTIAHAERVSYEDLKLVEMLSIVTQNRHPLIEHYDVMKEYLKLEGDKRSQEFKKAMLETNEHIRSLLAPIYILLEGHFNSNLITKPV
;
A
#
# COMPACT_ATOMS: atom_id res chain seq x y z
N MET A 1 12.08 30.05 -14.11
CA MET A 1 11.19 28.88 -14.23
C MET A 1 9.81 29.39 -14.61
N THR A 2 9.34 29.05 -15.82
CA THR A 2 8.03 29.43 -16.32
C THR A 2 6.93 28.70 -15.55
N THR A 3 5.68 29.16 -15.66
CA THR A 3 4.52 28.48 -15.07
C THR A 3 4.32 27.08 -15.67
N ALA A 4 4.63 26.91 -16.96
CA ALA A 4 4.60 25.61 -17.63
C ALA A 4 5.67 24.64 -17.08
N GLU A 5 6.91 25.10 -16.90
CA GLU A 5 7.99 24.30 -16.29
C GLU A 5 7.66 23.90 -14.84
N GLN A 6 7.07 24.81 -14.05
CA GLN A 6 6.61 24.53 -12.69
C GLN A 6 5.53 23.46 -12.65
N TYR A 7 4.54 23.56 -13.54
CA TYR A 7 3.46 22.56 -13.66
C TYR A 7 4.02 21.19 -14.05
N LEU A 8 4.93 21.15 -15.03
CA LEU A 8 5.59 19.94 -15.50
C LEU A 8 6.32 19.22 -14.35
N ILE A 9 7.21 19.92 -13.66
CA ILE A 9 8.01 19.37 -12.56
C ILE A 9 7.11 18.89 -11.43
N SER A 10 6.09 19.68 -11.06
CA SER A 10 5.17 19.33 -9.97
C SER A 10 4.37 18.08 -10.30
N THR A 11 3.88 17.95 -11.54
CA THR A 11 3.12 16.80 -12.01
C THR A 11 3.99 15.54 -11.98
N PHE A 12 5.18 15.59 -12.59
CA PHE A 12 6.10 14.44 -12.58
C PHE A 12 6.50 14.03 -11.16
N LYS A 13 6.75 15.00 -10.27
CA LYS A 13 7.06 14.71 -8.87
C LYS A 13 5.91 13.98 -8.17
N ALA A 14 4.68 14.44 -8.35
CA ALA A 14 3.52 13.81 -7.71
C ALA A 14 3.30 12.37 -8.20
N PHE A 15 3.45 12.12 -9.51
CA PHE A 15 3.38 10.76 -10.04
C PHE A 15 4.56 9.89 -9.62
N ALA A 16 5.78 10.43 -9.56
CA ALA A 16 6.95 9.69 -9.07
C ALA A 16 6.78 9.23 -7.62
N GLU A 17 6.15 10.05 -6.77
CA GLU A 17 5.81 9.64 -5.39
C GLU A 17 4.77 8.52 -5.36
N LEU A 18 3.75 8.58 -6.22
CA LEU A 18 2.72 7.55 -6.33
C LEU A 18 3.27 6.23 -6.89
N GLU A 19 4.02 6.28 -7.99
CA GLU A 19 4.68 5.13 -8.62
C GLU A 19 5.71 4.50 -7.68
N GLY A 20 6.48 5.33 -6.96
CA GLY A 20 7.41 4.84 -5.95
C GLY A 20 6.70 4.06 -4.85
N LEU A 21 5.52 4.51 -4.43
CA LEU A 21 4.71 3.81 -3.44
C LEU A 21 4.11 2.51 -3.99
N ALA A 22 3.58 2.53 -5.21
CA ALA A 22 3.06 1.35 -5.90
C ALA A 22 4.15 0.28 -6.10
N GLY A 23 5.34 0.69 -6.53
CA GLY A 23 6.49 -0.22 -6.64
C GLY A 23 6.88 -0.84 -5.29
N GLN A 24 6.81 -0.09 -4.19
CA GLN A 24 7.07 -0.64 -2.86
C GLN A 24 6.05 -1.69 -2.41
N LEU A 25 4.81 -1.66 -2.91
CA LEU A 25 3.84 -2.73 -2.65
C LEU A 25 4.32 -4.07 -3.23
N ASP A 26 4.88 -4.05 -4.43
CA ASP A 26 5.43 -5.25 -5.06
C ASP A 26 6.67 -5.74 -4.32
N LEU A 27 7.55 -4.83 -3.90
CA LEU A 27 8.73 -5.20 -3.13
C LEU A 27 8.35 -5.90 -1.83
N ALA A 28 7.35 -5.38 -1.09
CA ALA A 28 6.88 -6.02 0.13
C ALA A 28 6.40 -7.46 -0.11
N ALA A 29 5.62 -7.69 -1.17
CA ALA A 29 5.13 -9.02 -1.53
C ALA A 29 6.25 -9.96 -2.01
N ILE A 30 7.15 -9.47 -2.87
CA ILE A 30 8.27 -10.25 -3.42
C ILE A 30 9.23 -10.69 -2.32
N PHE A 31 9.57 -9.79 -1.40
CA PHE A 31 10.52 -10.05 -0.33
C PHE A 31 9.92 -10.77 0.88
N LEU A 32 8.60 -10.86 1.01
CA LEU A 32 7.91 -11.52 2.13
C LEU A 32 8.48 -12.92 2.43
N THR A 33 8.62 -13.76 1.40
CA THR A 33 9.06 -15.15 1.58
C THR A 33 10.58 -15.33 1.52
N ASN A 34 11.35 -14.25 1.39
CA ASN A 34 12.80 -14.31 1.17
C ASN A 34 13.61 -14.27 2.48
N TYR A 35 13.01 -14.69 3.59
CA TYR A 35 13.71 -14.79 4.86
C TYR A 35 14.90 -15.74 4.76
N ARG A 36 16.11 -15.20 4.98
CA ARG A 36 17.35 -15.98 5.05
C ARG A 36 17.97 -15.76 6.41
N ASN A 37 18.34 -16.84 7.08
CA ASN A 37 18.92 -16.80 8.43
C ASN A 37 20.39 -16.32 8.40
N THR A 38 20.59 -15.03 8.10
CA THR A 38 21.92 -14.39 8.01
C THR A 38 22.47 -14.06 9.39
N ALA A 39 23.79 -13.87 9.49
CA ALA A 39 24.44 -13.47 10.74
C ALA A 39 23.85 -12.16 11.29
N THR A 40 23.54 -11.20 10.42
CA THR A 40 22.91 -9.93 10.81
C THR A 40 21.57 -10.13 11.50
N LEU A 41 20.67 -10.96 10.94
CA LEU A 41 19.36 -11.19 11.55
C LEU A 41 19.49 -11.93 12.89
N LYS A 42 20.39 -12.91 12.98
CA LYS A 42 20.68 -13.63 14.23
C LYS A 42 21.18 -12.70 15.33
N ASN A 43 22.17 -11.85 15.01
CA ASN A 43 22.77 -10.93 15.98
C ASN A 43 21.76 -9.89 16.51
N ASN A 44 20.76 -9.54 15.71
CA ASN A 44 19.68 -8.64 16.10
C ASN A 44 18.42 -9.37 16.62
N LYS A 45 18.48 -10.69 16.79
CA LYS A 45 17.35 -11.53 17.24
C LYS A 45 16.08 -11.39 16.39
N ILE A 46 16.23 -11.06 15.11
CA ILE A 46 15.11 -10.93 14.18
C ILE A 46 14.69 -12.34 13.76
N THR A 47 13.47 -12.71 14.12
CA THR A 47 12.88 -14.00 13.77
C THR A 47 12.26 -13.98 12.38
N ARG A 48 11.89 -15.16 11.88
CA ARG A 48 11.09 -15.27 10.66
C ARG A 48 9.73 -14.59 10.83
N TYR A 49 9.14 -14.72 12.00
CA TYR A 49 7.87 -14.07 12.33
C TYR A 49 8.00 -12.55 12.24
N ASP A 50 9.01 -11.96 12.88
CA ASP A 50 9.25 -10.50 12.83
C ASP A 50 9.44 -10.01 11.39
N TYR A 51 10.18 -10.77 10.58
CA TYR A 51 10.41 -10.44 9.18
C TYR A 51 9.12 -10.46 8.35
N LEU A 52 8.25 -11.45 8.54
CA LEU A 52 6.97 -11.53 7.84
C LEU A 52 6.05 -10.37 8.26
N ASN A 53 5.91 -10.13 9.57
CA ASN A 53 5.13 -9.02 10.09
C ASN A 53 5.58 -7.68 9.49
N TYR A 54 6.89 -7.42 9.47
CA TYR A 54 7.43 -6.19 8.90
C TYR A 54 6.97 -5.93 7.46
N HIS A 55 6.96 -6.96 6.60
CA HIS A 55 6.51 -6.82 5.22
C HIS A 55 4.99 -6.73 5.08
N ILE A 56 4.22 -7.48 5.89
CA ILE A 56 2.75 -7.45 5.88
C ILE A 56 2.25 -6.08 6.36
N GLU A 57 2.72 -5.61 7.51
CA GLU A 57 2.38 -4.30 8.05
C GLU A 57 2.81 -3.19 7.08
N GLY A 58 4.05 -3.30 6.57
CA GLY A 58 4.59 -2.39 5.58
C GLY A 58 3.74 -2.30 4.31
N HIS A 59 3.18 -3.42 3.86
CA HIS A 59 2.28 -3.46 2.71
C HIS A 59 0.93 -2.80 3.01
N LEU A 60 0.32 -3.09 4.16
CA LEU A 60 -0.94 -2.46 4.59
C LEU A 60 -0.84 -0.94 4.73
N PHE A 61 0.23 -0.43 5.33
CA PHE A 61 0.47 1.01 5.38
C PHE A 61 0.55 1.63 3.97
N ARG A 62 1.25 0.96 3.05
CA ARG A 62 1.42 1.45 1.68
C ARG A 62 0.14 1.40 0.88
N ILE A 63 -0.72 0.39 1.04
CA ILE A 63 -2.05 0.32 0.40
C ILE A 63 -2.84 1.57 0.75
N THR A 64 -2.93 1.90 2.04
CA THR A 64 -3.69 3.08 2.48
C THR A 64 -3.09 4.39 1.98
N GLY A 65 -1.76 4.44 1.81
CA GLY A 65 -1.06 5.61 1.27
C GLY A 65 -1.24 5.85 -0.23
N ILE A 66 -1.64 4.83 -1.02
CA ILE A 66 -1.88 4.99 -2.46
C ILE A 66 -2.93 6.07 -2.71
N MET A 67 -4.03 6.04 -1.95
CA MET A 67 -5.10 7.02 -2.10
C MET A 67 -4.61 8.44 -1.78
N ASP A 68 -3.82 8.61 -0.72
CA ASP A 68 -3.30 9.92 -0.31
C ASP A 68 -2.39 10.53 -1.38
N ARG A 69 -1.46 9.73 -1.94
CA ARG A 69 -0.56 10.19 -3.01
C ARG A 69 -1.30 10.44 -4.32
N LEU A 70 -2.29 9.60 -4.64
CA LEU A 70 -3.12 9.80 -5.83
C LEU A 70 -3.91 11.10 -5.76
N LEU A 71 -4.53 11.42 -4.62
CA LEU A 71 -5.29 12.66 -4.47
C LEU A 71 -4.40 13.90 -4.57
N ILE A 72 -3.15 13.81 -4.10
CA ILE A 72 -2.15 14.87 -4.33
C ILE A 72 -1.85 15.00 -5.83
N ALA A 73 -1.62 13.90 -6.54
CA ALA A 73 -1.40 13.92 -7.98
C ALA A 73 -2.58 14.52 -8.74
N VAL A 74 -3.82 14.13 -8.41
CA VAL A 74 -5.05 14.71 -8.97
C VAL A 74 -5.13 16.22 -8.72
N ASN A 75 -4.88 16.65 -7.48
CA ASN A 75 -4.86 18.07 -7.12
C ASN A 75 -3.84 18.89 -7.92
N VAL A 76 -2.66 18.31 -8.19
CA VAL A 76 -1.61 18.95 -9.00
C VAL A 76 -2.00 18.98 -10.48
N VAL A 77 -2.42 17.86 -11.06
CA VAL A 77 -2.76 17.75 -12.49
C VAL A 77 -3.91 18.68 -12.87
N LEU A 78 -4.93 18.76 -12.01
CA LEU A 78 -6.11 19.61 -12.19
C LEU A 78 -5.92 21.04 -11.66
N GLU A 79 -4.75 21.37 -11.12
CA GLU A 79 -4.43 22.69 -10.53
C GLU A 79 -5.48 23.18 -9.51
N MET A 80 -6.02 22.27 -8.69
CA MET A 80 -7.14 22.57 -7.76
C MET A 80 -6.72 23.51 -6.61
N GLY A 81 -5.41 23.68 -6.38
CA GLY A 81 -4.87 24.63 -5.40
C GLY A 81 -5.04 24.21 -3.94
N LEU A 82 -5.30 22.92 -3.68
CA LEU A 82 -5.36 22.40 -2.31
C LEU A 82 -3.96 22.24 -1.72
N SER A 83 -3.84 22.53 -0.43
CA SER A 83 -2.69 22.09 0.36
C SER A 83 -2.70 20.57 0.50
N THR A 84 -1.52 19.95 0.58
CA THR A 84 -1.37 18.48 0.63
C THR A 84 -2.17 17.83 1.76
N ASN A 85 -2.24 18.47 2.93
CA ASN A 85 -3.04 18.01 4.08
C ASN A 85 -4.56 18.00 3.84
N LYS A 86 -5.05 18.69 2.79
CA LYS A 86 -6.45 18.72 2.37
C LYS A 86 -6.76 17.75 1.22
N CYS A 87 -5.74 17.09 0.66
CA CYS A 87 -5.91 16.07 -0.38
C CYS A 87 -6.38 14.76 0.23
N LYS A 88 -7.62 14.72 0.73
CA LYS A 88 -8.19 13.57 1.46
C LYS A 88 -9.52 13.13 0.83
N PRO A 89 -9.86 11.83 0.88
CA PRO A 89 -11.14 11.35 0.34
C PRO A 89 -12.35 12.09 0.92
N VAL A 90 -12.34 12.33 2.23
CA VAL A 90 -13.41 13.07 2.94
C VAL A 90 -13.57 14.52 2.49
N ILE A 91 -12.60 15.10 1.78
CA ILE A 91 -12.67 16.48 1.26
C ILE A 91 -12.98 16.48 -0.24
N MET A 92 -12.27 15.65 -1.00
CA MET A 92 -12.32 15.63 -2.46
C MET A 92 -13.43 14.73 -3.03
N LEU A 93 -13.85 13.69 -2.31
CA LEU A 93 -14.80 12.67 -2.79
C LEU A 93 -16.16 12.71 -2.08
N ILE A 94 -16.54 13.85 -1.48
CA ILE A 94 -17.88 14.00 -0.88
C ILE A 94 -18.96 13.88 -1.97
N SER A 95 -19.97 13.06 -1.71
CA SER A 95 -21.12 12.83 -2.60
C SER A 95 -21.80 14.13 -3.06
N LYS A 96 -22.26 14.11 -4.32
CA LYS A 96 -22.90 15.22 -5.06
C LYS A 96 -24.10 15.88 -4.34
N GLY A 97 -24.67 15.26 -3.30
CA GLY A 97 -25.75 15.85 -2.48
C GLY A 97 -25.30 16.96 -1.52
N LYS A 98 -24.00 17.06 -1.20
CA LYS A 98 -23.39 18.16 -0.45
C LYS A 98 -22.26 18.75 -1.29
N LYS A 99 -22.61 19.33 -2.45
CA LYS A 99 -21.64 19.86 -3.44
C LYS A 99 -20.67 20.84 -2.77
N THR A 100 -19.46 20.37 -2.51
CA THR A 100 -18.31 21.26 -2.36
C THR A 100 -17.85 21.64 -3.76
N LYS A 101 -17.38 22.88 -3.94
CA LYS A 101 -16.82 23.36 -5.22
C LYS A 101 -15.71 22.46 -5.80
N LEU A 102 -15.11 21.61 -4.96
CA LEU A 102 -14.04 20.67 -5.32
C LEU A 102 -14.55 19.46 -6.11
N ALA A 103 -15.77 18.97 -5.81
CA ALA A 103 -16.34 17.87 -6.59
C ALA A 103 -16.64 18.31 -8.03
N ASP A 104 -17.06 19.56 -8.22
CA ASP A 104 -17.28 20.13 -9.57
C ASP A 104 -15.95 20.26 -10.36
N GLN A 105 -14.80 20.46 -9.70
CA GLN A 105 -13.49 20.47 -10.35
C GLN A 105 -13.07 19.08 -10.84
N LEU A 106 -13.50 18.00 -10.18
CA LEU A 106 -13.25 16.62 -10.64
C LEU A 106 -14.15 16.26 -11.83
N ASP A 107 -15.34 16.83 -11.93
CA ASP A 107 -16.28 16.62 -13.04
C ASP A 107 -15.77 17.22 -14.37
N VAL A 108 -14.68 18.02 -14.36
CA VAL A 108 -13.96 18.45 -15.58
C VAL A 108 -13.45 17.26 -16.40
N LEU A 109 -13.16 16.14 -15.74
CA LEU A 109 -12.79 14.88 -16.38
C LEU A 109 -13.89 13.83 -16.17
N PRO A 110 -14.74 13.59 -17.20
CA PRO A 110 -15.81 12.62 -17.10
C PRO A 110 -15.32 11.25 -16.63
N GLY A 111 -15.93 10.72 -15.58
CA GLY A 111 -15.60 9.41 -15.01
C GLY A 111 -14.46 9.40 -13.97
N LEU A 112 -13.71 10.50 -13.79
CA LEU A 112 -12.62 10.55 -12.81
C LEU A 112 -13.14 10.35 -11.38
N PHE A 113 -14.18 11.11 -10.99
CA PHE A 113 -14.78 11.00 -9.65
C PHE A 113 -15.21 9.57 -9.33
N THR A 114 -15.95 8.93 -10.25
CA THR A 114 -16.44 7.56 -10.08
C THR A 114 -15.29 6.56 -9.90
N THR A 115 -14.21 6.74 -10.67
CA THR A 115 -13.05 5.84 -10.62
C THR A 115 -12.25 6.03 -9.32
N LEU A 116 -12.07 7.27 -8.88
CA LEU A 116 -11.49 7.59 -7.57
C LEU A 116 -12.31 7.01 -6.41
N CYS A 117 -13.65 7.09 -6.47
CA CYS A 117 -14.52 6.49 -5.47
C CYS A 117 -14.38 4.96 -5.41
N LYS A 118 -14.30 4.27 -6.56
CA LYS A 118 -14.09 2.81 -6.60
C LYS A 118 -12.79 2.41 -5.90
N LEU A 119 -11.69 3.11 -6.20
CA LEU A 119 -10.41 2.87 -5.54
C LEU A 119 -10.46 3.20 -4.05
N SER A 120 -11.09 4.32 -3.66
CA SER A 120 -11.25 4.68 -2.25
C SER A 120 -12.02 3.61 -1.47
N ILE A 121 -13.11 3.08 -2.02
CA ILE A 121 -13.90 2.02 -1.39
C ILE A 121 -13.05 0.75 -1.19
N PHE A 122 -12.27 0.38 -2.20
CA PHE A 122 -11.37 -0.77 -2.11
C PHE A 122 -10.29 -0.55 -1.04
N ILE A 123 -9.64 0.62 -1.01
CA ILE A 123 -8.60 0.92 -0.02
C ILE A 123 -9.19 1.01 1.40
N ASP A 124 -10.43 1.50 1.54
CA ASP A 124 -11.09 1.66 2.83
C ASP A 124 -11.29 0.32 3.55
N SER A 125 -11.38 -0.82 2.84
CA SER A 125 -11.48 -2.15 3.48
C SER A 125 -10.22 -2.57 4.23
N PHE A 126 -9.08 -1.88 4.03
CA PHE A 126 -7.82 -2.16 4.73
C PHE A 126 -7.54 -1.17 5.88
N ARG A 127 -8.41 -0.17 6.09
CA ARG A 127 -8.15 0.87 7.10
C ARG A 127 -8.22 0.37 8.52
N ASP A 128 -9.14 -0.54 8.81
CA ASP A 128 -9.30 -1.07 10.17
C ASP A 128 -8.10 -1.94 10.55
N ASP A 129 -7.61 -2.76 9.63
CA ASP A 129 -6.36 -3.53 9.81
C ASP A 129 -5.16 -2.59 10.01
N ARG A 130 -5.02 -1.56 9.17
CA ARG A 130 -3.95 -0.56 9.33
C ARG A 130 -4.04 0.18 10.66
N ASN A 131 -5.23 0.59 11.07
CA ASN A 131 -5.46 1.28 12.35
C ASN A 131 -5.12 0.37 13.52
N THR A 132 -5.48 -0.92 13.41
CA THR A 132 -5.09 -1.93 14.39
C THR A 132 -3.57 -2.02 14.49
N ILE A 133 -2.85 -2.08 13.38
CA ILE A 133 -1.37 -2.04 13.38
C ILE A 133 -0.82 -0.75 13.99
N ALA A 134 -1.40 0.41 13.67
CA ALA A 134 -0.91 1.68 14.15
C ALA A 134 -1.17 1.91 15.65
N HIS A 135 -2.19 1.26 16.23
CA HIS A 135 -2.61 1.47 17.62
C HIS A 135 -2.25 0.30 18.55
N ALA A 136 -2.13 -0.93 18.04
CA ALA A 136 -1.64 -2.06 18.79
C ALA A 136 -0.11 -2.13 18.67
N GLU A 137 0.61 -2.11 19.79
CA GLU A 137 2.09 -2.21 19.80
C GLU A 137 2.61 -3.51 19.13
N ARG A 138 1.74 -4.52 18.94
CA ARG A 138 1.98 -5.72 18.12
C ARG A 138 0.67 -6.20 17.50
N VAL A 139 0.66 -6.48 16.19
CA VAL A 139 -0.45 -7.19 15.56
C VAL A 139 -0.28 -8.69 15.74
N SER A 140 -1.19 -9.27 16.52
CA SER A 140 -1.36 -10.72 16.57
C SER A 140 -2.22 -11.14 15.39
N TYR A 141 -1.61 -11.37 14.24
CA TYR A 141 -2.26 -12.17 13.21
C TYR A 141 -2.37 -13.60 13.74
N GLU A 142 -3.59 -14.04 14.08
CA GLU A 142 -3.86 -15.43 14.46
C GLU A 142 -3.24 -16.40 13.44
N ASP A 143 -3.31 -16.02 12.17
CA ASP A 143 -2.77 -16.76 11.03
C ASP A 143 -1.23 -16.83 10.98
N LEU A 144 -0.51 -15.98 11.73
CA LEU A 144 0.96 -16.00 11.84
C LEU A 144 1.44 -16.66 13.14
N LYS A 145 0.54 -17.05 14.05
CA LYS A 145 0.91 -17.72 15.31
C LYS A 145 1.73 -18.98 15.09
N LEU A 146 1.47 -19.75 14.02
CA LEU A 146 2.26 -20.95 13.73
C LEU A 146 3.72 -20.62 13.37
N VAL A 147 3.97 -19.49 12.71
CA VAL A 147 5.33 -19.00 12.43
C VAL A 147 5.99 -18.49 13.71
N GLU A 148 5.23 -17.81 14.56
CA GLU A 148 5.70 -17.36 15.88
C GLU A 148 6.09 -18.55 16.75
N MET A 149 5.23 -19.56 16.84
CA MET A 149 5.47 -20.82 17.55
C MET A 149 6.74 -21.51 17.04
N LEU A 150 6.95 -21.58 15.72
CA LEU A 150 8.19 -22.12 15.17
C LEU A 150 9.42 -21.33 15.67
N SER A 151 9.32 -20.00 15.72
CA SER A 151 10.41 -19.14 16.19
C SER A 151 10.70 -19.36 17.67
N ILE A 152 9.67 -19.51 18.50
CA ILE A 152 9.79 -19.81 19.94
C ILE A 152 10.40 -21.20 20.17
N VAL A 153 9.87 -22.23 19.49
CA VAL A 153 10.31 -23.63 19.61
C VAL A 153 11.77 -23.76 19.18
N THR A 154 12.16 -23.11 18.08
CA THR A 154 13.55 -23.15 17.58
C THR A 154 14.56 -22.44 18.47
N GLN A 155 14.14 -21.41 19.21
CA GLN A 155 15.00 -20.69 20.15
C GLN A 155 15.08 -21.38 21.52
N ASN A 156 14.02 -22.08 21.94
CA ASN A 156 13.91 -22.69 23.25
C ASN A 156 13.60 -24.18 23.12
N ARG A 157 14.64 -25.00 22.86
CA ARG A 157 14.49 -26.46 22.88
C ARG A 157 14.15 -26.90 24.30
N HIS A 158 12.89 -27.23 24.54
CA HIS A 158 12.44 -27.71 25.84
C HIS A 158 12.65 -29.22 25.93
N PRO A 159 13.45 -29.73 26.90
CA PRO A 159 13.80 -31.15 26.98
C PRO A 159 12.61 -32.08 27.26
N LEU A 160 11.47 -31.54 27.72
CA LEU A 160 10.25 -32.30 28.01
C LEU A 160 9.27 -32.40 26.83
N ILE A 161 9.55 -31.79 25.68
CA ILE A 161 8.68 -31.92 24.51
C ILE A 161 9.07 -33.20 23.77
N GLU A 162 8.35 -34.29 24.06
CA GLU A 162 8.37 -35.50 23.26
C GLU A 162 8.00 -35.15 21.81
N HIS A 163 8.69 -35.73 20.83
CA HIS A 163 8.50 -35.46 19.40
C HIS A 163 8.80 -34.02 18.93
N TYR A 164 9.69 -33.30 19.62
CA TYR A 164 10.14 -31.96 19.23
C TYR A 164 10.47 -31.80 17.73
N ASP A 165 11.18 -32.76 17.15
CA ASP A 165 11.58 -32.69 15.73
C ASP A 165 10.38 -32.80 14.77
N VAL A 166 9.40 -33.66 15.09
CA VAL A 166 8.15 -33.80 14.33
C VAL A 166 7.33 -32.51 14.39
N MET A 167 7.18 -31.93 15.57
CA MET A 167 6.45 -30.67 15.75
C MET A 167 7.13 -29.52 15.00
N LYS A 168 8.46 -29.44 15.06
CA LYS A 168 9.24 -28.42 14.34
C LYS A 168 9.07 -28.54 12.82
N GLU A 169 9.08 -29.76 12.28
CA GLU A 169 8.84 -29.98 10.85
C GLU A 169 7.42 -29.58 10.43
N TYR A 170 6.41 -29.96 11.23
CA TYR A 170 5.02 -29.56 10.99
C TYR A 170 4.86 -28.03 11.00
N LEU A 171 5.37 -27.36 12.03
CA LEU A 171 5.29 -25.89 12.14
C LEU A 171 6.02 -25.18 11.00
N LYS A 172 7.14 -25.74 10.52
CA LYS A 172 7.84 -25.23 9.35
C LYS A 172 7.00 -25.35 8.08
N LEU A 173 6.45 -26.54 7.82
CA LEU A 173 5.62 -26.80 6.64
C LEU A 173 4.41 -25.86 6.59
N GLU A 174 3.66 -25.77 7.69
CA GLU A 174 2.46 -24.93 7.75
C GLU A 174 2.83 -23.44 7.73
N GLY A 175 3.91 -23.04 8.40
CA GLY A 175 4.43 -21.68 8.33
C GLY A 175 4.88 -21.27 6.92
N ASP A 176 5.51 -22.18 6.17
CA ASP A 176 5.87 -21.98 4.76
C ASP A 176 4.61 -21.77 3.91
N LYS A 177 3.61 -22.64 4.07
CA LYS A 177 2.32 -22.53 3.37
C LYS A 177 1.63 -21.20 3.66
N ARG A 178 1.50 -20.80 4.92
CA ARG A 178 0.90 -19.50 5.31
C ARG A 178 1.65 -18.31 4.72
N SER A 179 2.99 -18.35 4.75
CA SER A 179 3.82 -17.30 4.13
C SER A 179 3.54 -17.16 2.63
N GLN A 180 3.32 -18.27 1.91
CA GLN A 180 2.97 -18.25 0.49
C GLN A 180 1.54 -17.74 0.24
N GLU A 181 0.58 -18.10 1.10
CA GLU A 181 -0.80 -17.60 1.03
C GLU A 181 -0.83 -16.07 1.17
N PHE A 182 -0.12 -15.51 2.16
CA PHE A 182 0.01 -14.06 2.32
C PHE A 182 0.66 -13.39 1.11
N LYS A 183 1.77 -13.95 0.61
CA LYS A 183 2.43 -13.43 -0.59
C LYS A 183 1.47 -13.37 -1.78
N LYS A 184 0.72 -14.44 -1.99
CA LYS A 184 -0.28 -14.52 -3.08
C LYS A 184 -1.36 -13.45 -2.90
N ALA A 185 -1.94 -13.32 -1.70
CA ALA A 185 -2.95 -12.32 -1.40
C ALA A 185 -2.44 -10.88 -1.60
N MET A 186 -1.19 -10.60 -1.21
CA MET A 186 -0.56 -9.29 -1.42
C MET A 186 -0.38 -8.99 -2.91
N LEU A 187 0.09 -9.96 -3.71
CA LEU A 187 0.22 -9.79 -5.16
C LEU A 187 -1.14 -9.58 -5.84
N GLU A 188 -2.16 -10.35 -5.48
CA GLU A 188 -3.52 -10.18 -6.00
C GLU A 188 -4.09 -8.80 -5.64
N THR A 189 -3.83 -8.34 -4.42
CA THR A 189 -4.20 -6.98 -3.98
C THR A 189 -3.48 -5.91 -4.79
N ASN A 190 -2.17 -6.06 -5.06
CA ASN A 190 -1.40 -5.12 -5.88
C ASN A 190 -1.94 -5.04 -7.30
N GLU A 191 -2.24 -6.17 -7.93
CA GLU A 191 -2.84 -6.22 -9.26
C GLU A 191 -4.21 -5.56 -9.28
N HIS A 192 -5.03 -5.77 -8.26
CA HIS A 192 -6.33 -5.12 -8.15
C HIS A 192 -6.17 -3.59 -8.05
N ILE A 193 -5.26 -3.10 -7.21
CA ILE A 193 -4.95 -1.66 -7.11
C ILE A 193 -4.48 -1.12 -8.45
N ARG A 194 -3.56 -1.79 -9.15
CA ARG A 194 -3.11 -1.40 -10.50
C ARG A 194 -4.29 -1.29 -11.47
N SER A 195 -5.18 -2.27 -11.48
CA SER A 195 -6.35 -2.28 -12.37
C SER A 195 -7.30 -1.11 -12.11
N LEU A 196 -7.42 -0.66 -10.86
CA LEU A 196 -8.21 0.50 -10.46
C LEU A 196 -7.50 1.83 -10.74
N LEU A 197 -6.16 1.87 -10.67
CA LEU A 197 -5.35 3.04 -10.99
C LEU A 197 -5.26 3.31 -12.49
N ALA A 198 -5.16 2.28 -13.32
CA ALA A 198 -4.99 2.40 -14.77
C ALA A 198 -6.00 3.36 -15.45
N PRO A 199 -7.33 3.24 -15.25
CA PRO A 199 -8.29 4.19 -15.83
C PRO A 199 -8.10 5.63 -15.31
N ILE A 200 -7.61 5.82 -14.08
CA ILE A 200 -7.33 7.15 -13.52
C ILE A 200 -6.14 7.78 -14.24
N TYR A 201 -5.08 7.00 -14.48
CA TYR A 201 -3.89 7.47 -15.21
C TYR A 201 -4.23 7.90 -16.62
N ILE A 202 -5.03 7.12 -17.34
CA ILE A 202 -5.47 7.48 -18.70
C ILE A 202 -6.19 8.84 -18.71
N LEU A 203 -7.09 9.08 -17.75
CA LEU A 203 -7.82 10.34 -17.66
C LEU A 203 -6.90 11.53 -17.34
N LEU A 204 -5.97 11.35 -16.38
CA LEU A 204 -5.05 12.39 -15.96
C LEU A 204 -4.01 12.71 -17.03
N GLU A 205 -3.48 11.71 -17.72
CA GLU A 205 -2.54 11.86 -18.83
C GLU A 205 -3.18 12.62 -20.00
N GLY A 206 -4.41 12.26 -20.38
CA GLY A 206 -5.15 12.96 -21.42
C GLY A 206 -5.35 14.45 -21.10
N HIS A 207 -5.65 14.77 -19.84
CA HIS A 207 -5.78 16.15 -19.37
C HIS A 207 -4.44 16.90 -19.38
N PHE A 208 -3.40 16.26 -18.82
CA PHE A 208 -2.06 16.82 -18.75
C PHE A 208 -1.52 17.18 -20.14
N ASN A 209 -1.63 16.27 -21.11
CA ASN A 209 -1.21 16.50 -22.50
C ASN A 209 -1.99 17.65 -23.14
N SER A 210 -3.29 17.75 -22.87
CA SER A 210 -4.13 18.85 -23.37
C SER A 210 -3.71 20.21 -22.78
N ASN A 211 -3.33 20.25 -21.50
CA ASN A 211 -2.84 21.47 -20.84
C ASN A 211 -1.46 21.90 -21.32
N LEU A 212 -0.56 20.97 -21.67
CA LEU A 212 0.75 21.33 -22.22
C LEU A 212 0.63 21.99 -23.61
N ILE A 213 -0.33 21.57 -24.43
CA ILE A 213 -0.59 22.21 -25.73
C ILE A 213 -1.01 23.68 -25.54
N THR A 214 -1.76 23.98 -24.48
CA THR A 214 -2.26 25.34 -24.20
C THR A 214 -1.27 26.22 -23.42
N LYS A 215 -0.25 25.62 -22.79
CA LYS A 215 0.82 26.31 -22.05
C LYS A 215 2.19 25.94 -22.64
N PRO A 216 2.60 26.52 -23.79
CA PRO A 216 3.90 26.22 -24.39
C PRO A 216 5.04 26.57 -23.42
N VAL A 217 6.01 25.67 -23.34
CA VAL A 217 7.22 25.77 -22.49
C VAL A 217 8.12 26.90 -22.97
#